data_AF-A0A3M2LXF5-F1
#
_entry.id   AF-A0A3M2LXF5-F1
#
_cell.length_a   1.000
_cell.length_b   1.000
_cell.length_c   1.000
_cell.angle_alpha   90.00
_cell.angle_beta   90.00
_cell.angle_gamma   90.00
#
_symmetry.space_group_name_H-M   'P 1'
#
loop_
_entity.id
_entity.type
_entity.pdbx_description
1 polymer ?
#
loop_
_entity_poly.entity_id
_entity_poly.type
_entity_poly.pdbx_seq_one_letter_code
_entity_poly.pdbx_strand_id
1 'polypeptide(L)'
;MISLLDVNRSTAGSPSYQTIEDLSAELAKQLEVAGVKVDGEEVEKLPHSTTNDIFKRQRDRPRQRLRWQLVVSLWVTLQRHAEMKGIDLGHMVPLEDLKRVFEAAEKGRPHVPGTLVPSPGGPAAVMLPRVPHELVRRQDAAGLLCGPSRHTPGQPRQSLGGTGLGGRRREPDGEVWPVLDGLSRDAAWRDYQDIVPWWLLGFLMAESSGVSMIRTYAPNTIPTLLQTSEYARQLILRDLPDVSAQELTRRVELRLCRQELLHQTAPPRVWMVLNELAVRDDMGSSTMMRAQIRHLIALAGRPNIVLQIMGADEGGQAFTGPLTVLRFTDPALSDIAFLENPGGAELALYPTQRREVDYFTAHFEKLTAAACSPRDSVLFLDALLRPPSVK
;
A
#
# COMPACT_ATOMS: atom_id res chain seq x y z
N MET A 1 4.08 14.94 -12.54
CA MET A 1 4.79 16.17 -12.14
C MET A 1 5.41 16.03 -10.76
N ILE A 2 4.63 16.02 -9.67
CA ILE A 2 5.17 15.98 -8.28
C ILE A 2 6.09 14.77 -8.03
N SER A 3 5.69 13.57 -8.45
CA SER A 3 6.54 12.37 -8.33
C SER A 3 7.90 12.50 -9.03
N LEU A 4 7.98 13.26 -10.14
CA LEU A 4 9.25 13.51 -10.84
C LEU A 4 10.10 14.55 -10.09
N LEU A 5 9.46 15.53 -9.45
CA LEU A 5 10.16 16.49 -8.58
C LEU A 5 10.68 15.83 -7.30
N ASP A 6 9.96 14.83 -6.77
CA ASP A 6 10.43 14.00 -5.66
C ASP A 6 11.61 13.11 -6.07
N VAL A 7 11.58 12.51 -7.28
CA VAL A 7 12.74 11.79 -7.84
C VAL A 7 13.95 12.73 -7.91
N ASN A 8 13.79 13.93 -8.47
CA ASN A 8 14.89 14.89 -8.57
C ASN A 8 15.42 15.33 -7.20
N ARG A 9 14.53 15.52 -6.22
CA ARG A 9 14.92 15.85 -4.85
C ARG A 9 15.69 14.69 -4.20
N SER A 10 15.26 13.46 -4.44
CA SER A 10 15.96 12.26 -3.96
C SER A 10 17.34 12.14 -4.59
N THR A 11 17.45 12.29 -5.91
CA THR A 11 18.71 12.27 -6.65
C THR A 11 19.66 13.37 -6.17
N ALA A 12 19.14 14.56 -5.86
CA ALA A 12 19.94 15.67 -5.32
C ALA A 12 20.37 15.49 -3.85
N GLY A 13 20.22 14.30 -3.26
CA GLY A 13 20.63 14.02 -1.88
C GLY A 13 19.60 14.43 -0.82
N SER A 14 18.34 14.58 -1.20
CA SER A 14 17.21 14.88 -0.31
C SER A 14 17.42 16.10 0.61
N PRO A 15 17.74 17.30 0.07
CA PRO A 15 17.93 18.49 0.88
C PRO A 15 16.72 18.81 1.76
N SER A 16 17.00 19.35 2.95
CA SER A 16 15.96 19.82 3.88
C SER A 16 15.20 21.00 3.26
N TYR A 17 13.96 21.24 3.69
CA TYR A 17 13.18 22.37 3.18
C TYR A 17 13.84 23.72 3.46
N GLN A 18 14.50 23.85 4.62
CA GLN A 18 15.28 25.04 4.95
C GLN A 18 16.46 25.21 3.99
N THR A 19 17.19 24.14 3.69
CA THR A 19 18.29 24.14 2.73
C THR A 19 17.83 24.55 1.32
N ILE A 20 16.65 24.08 0.89
CA ILE A 20 16.08 24.46 -0.41
C ILE A 20 15.72 25.95 -0.43
N GLU A 21 15.11 26.47 0.64
CA GLU A 21 14.76 27.89 0.74
C GLU A 21 16.00 28.80 0.76
N ASP A 22 17.01 28.45 1.56
CA ASP A 22 18.24 29.23 1.68
C ASP A 22 19.00 29.27 0.33
N LEU A 23 19.12 28.12 -0.32
CA LEU A 23 19.76 28.03 -1.64
C LEU A 23 18.95 28.73 -2.74
N SER A 24 17.62 28.63 -2.71
CA SER A 24 16.77 29.33 -3.66
C SER A 24 16.83 30.85 -3.47
N ALA A 25 16.94 31.33 -2.23
CA ALA A 25 17.11 32.76 -1.93
C ALA A 25 18.47 33.28 -2.42
N GLU A 26 19.53 32.48 -2.27
CA GLU A 26 20.86 32.82 -2.77
C GLU A 26 20.90 32.84 -4.30
N LEU A 27 20.32 31.83 -4.95
CA LEU A 27 20.19 31.76 -6.41
C LEU A 27 19.37 32.91 -6.98
N ALA A 28 18.23 33.25 -6.36
CA ALA A 28 17.41 34.37 -6.80
C ALA A 28 18.19 35.70 -6.78
N LYS A 29 18.98 35.95 -5.72
CA LYS A 29 19.85 37.14 -5.65
C LYS A 29 20.95 37.12 -6.71
N GLN A 30 21.57 35.97 -6.97
CA GLN A 30 22.62 35.84 -7.98
C GLN A 30 22.07 36.02 -9.41
N LEU A 31 20.85 35.54 -9.67
CA LEU A 31 20.20 35.62 -10.98
C LEU A 31 19.57 37.00 -11.24
N GLU A 32 19.10 37.72 -10.21
CA GLU A 32 18.69 39.14 -10.30
C GLU A 32 19.87 40.05 -10.71
N VAL A 33 21.08 39.73 -10.26
CA VAL A 33 22.30 40.48 -10.62
C VAL A 33 22.81 40.13 -12.01
N ALA A 34 22.64 38.87 -12.44
CA ALA A 34 23.21 38.36 -13.70
C ALA A 34 22.23 38.34 -14.89
N GLY A 35 20.92 38.53 -14.66
CA GLY A 35 19.89 38.46 -15.71
C GLY A 35 19.76 37.07 -16.38
N VAL A 36 20.25 36.02 -15.70
CA VAL A 36 20.41 34.68 -16.29
C VAL A 36 19.09 33.91 -16.24
N LYS A 37 18.67 33.43 -17.40
CA LYS A 37 17.55 32.49 -17.57
C LYS A 37 18.10 31.08 -17.72
N VAL A 38 17.46 30.10 -17.08
CA VAL A 38 17.79 28.68 -17.26
C VAL A 38 16.83 28.12 -18.29
N ASP A 39 17.35 27.66 -19.44
CA ASP A 39 16.57 27.19 -20.59
C ASP A 39 15.49 28.19 -21.08
N GLY A 40 15.77 29.49 -20.95
CA GLY A 40 14.86 30.57 -21.35
C GLY A 40 13.76 30.89 -20.33
N GLU A 41 13.72 30.19 -19.19
CA GLU A 41 12.74 30.39 -18.12
C GLU A 41 13.35 31.23 -16.97
N GLU A 42 12.51 32.07 -16.34
CA GLU A 42 12.91 32.90 -15.20
C GLU A 42 12.83 32.09 -13.89
N VAL A 43 13.88 32.20 -13.08
CA VAL A 43 13.97 31.55 -11.76
C VAL A 43 13.54 32.56 -10.69
N GLU A 44 12.55 32.19 -9.89
CA GLU A 44 12.06 33.00 -8.77
C GLU A 44 12.46 32.39 -7.41
N LYS A 45 12.54 33.23 -6.37
CA LYS A 45 12.77 32.76 -5.00
C LYS A 45 11.64 31.82 -4.58
N LEU A 46 11.98 30.70 -3.95
CA LEU A 46 11.05 29.75 -3.35
C LEU A 46 10.91 29.99 -1.84
N PRO A 47 9.76 30.51 -1.36
CA PRO A 47 9.45 30.54 0.07
C PRO A 47 9.36 29.13 0.66
N HIS A 48 9.68 28.97 1.96
CA HIS A 48 9.48 27.71 2.70
C HIS A 48 8.08 27.14 2.52
N SER A 49 7.08 28.02 2.61
CA SER A 49 5.67 27.67 2.47
C SER A 49 5.40 27.12 1.07
N THR A 50 6.01 27.68 0.03
CA THR A 50 5.82 27.23 -1.35
C THR A 50 6.47 25.87 -1.60
N THR A 51 7.69 25.64 -1.11
CA THR A 51 8.33 24.31 -1.21
C THR A 51 7.52 23.26 -0.44
N ASN A 52 7.06 23.60 0.76
CA ASN A 52 6.17 22.74 1.55
C ASN A 52 4.80 22.56 0.86
N ASP A 53 4.30 23.55 0.13
CA ASP A 53 3.04 23.48 -0.60
C ASP A 53 3.15 22.60 -1.85
N ILE A 54 4.28 22.68 -2.56
CA ILE A 54 4.59 21.83 -3.73
C ILE A 54 4.64 20.35 -3.31
N PHE A 55 5.32 20.05 -2.20
CA PHE A 55 5.54 18.65 -1.77
C PHE A 55 4.46 18.10 -0.82
N LYS A 56 3.81 18.94 0.01
CA LYS A 56 2.78 18.51 0.97
C LYS A 56 1.37 19.02 0.65
N ARG A 57 1.16 20.33 0.43
CA ARG A 57 -0.22 20.86 0.29
C ARG A 57 -0.91 20.48 -1.03
N GLN A 58 -0.20 20.30 -2.13
CA GLN A 58 -0.79 19.82 -3.39
C GLN A 58 -1.31 18.37 -3.30
N ARG A 59 -0.74 17.56 -2.38
CA ARG A 59 -1.20 16.20 -2.07
C ARG A 59 -2.55 16.21 -1.36
N ASP A 60 -2.81 17.24 -0.55
CA ASP A 60 -4.04 17.42 0.24
C ASP A 60 -5.10 18.32 -0.45
N ARG A 61 -4.69 19.16 -1.41
CA ARG A 61 -5.56 20.05 -2.20
C ARG A 61 -5.17 20.07 -3.69
N PRO A 62 -5.57 19.07 -4.48
CA PRO A 62 -5.17 18.92 -5.89
C PRO A 62 -5.73 20.00 -6.85
N ARG A 63 -6.47 21.00 -6.33
CA ARG A 63 -7.10 22.07 -7.13
C ARG A 63 -6.25 23.33 -7.30
N GLN A 64 -5.12 23.46 -6.61
CA GLN A 64 -4.27 24.65 -6.73
C GLN A 64 -3.33 24.50 -7.93
N ARG A 65 -3.33 25.46 -8.86
CA ARG A 65 -2.47 25.41 -10.06
C ARG A 65 -1.00 25.51 -9.64
N LEU A 66 -0.20 24.50 -9.98
CA LEU A 66 1.26 24.56 -9.82
C LEU A 66 1.81 25.45 -10.94
N ARG A 67 2.48 26.55 -10.60
CA ARG A 67 3.09 27.43 -11.60
C ARG A 67 4.36 26.80 -12.16
N TRP A 68 4.54 26.85 -13.48
CA TRP A 68 5.74 26.32 -14.15
C TRP A 68 7.04 26.95 -13.60
N GLN A 69 7.02 28.25 -13.33
CA GLN A 69 8.17 28.97 -12.78
C GLN A 69 8.65 28.40 -11.43
N LEU A 70 7.73 27.91 -10.59
CA LEU A 70 8.08 27.27 -9.33
C LEU A 70 8.75 25.91 -9.53
N VAL A 71 8.36 25.19 -10.58
CA VAL A 71 8.96 23.90 -10.96
C VAL A 71 10.39 24.10 -11.43
N VAL A 72 10.61 25.08 -12.31
CA VAL A 72 11.94 25.48 -12.81
C VAL A 72 12.82 25.89 -11.63
N SER A 73 12.32 26.77 -10.77
CA SER A 73 13.10 27.30 -9.64
C SER A 73 13.52 26.21 -8.66
N LEU A 74 12.65 25.22 -8.43
CA LEU A 74 12.95 24.09 -7.57
C LEU A 74 13.99 23.17 -8.21
N TRP A 75 13.83 22.90 -9.50
CA TRP A 75 14.77 22.07 -10.25
C TRP A 75 16.19 22.64 -10.21
N VAL A 76 16.35 23.93 -10.50
CA VAL A 76 17.66 24.63 -10.47
C VAL A 76 18.25 24.61 -9.06
N THR A 77 17.42 24.80 -8.03
CA THR A 77 17.87 24.75 -6.63
C THR A 77 18.40 23.36 -6.25
N LEU A 78 17.73 22.30 -6.69
CA LEU A 78 18.16 20.93 -6.44
C LEU A 78 19.44 20.58 -7.20
N GLN A 79 19.56 21.02 -8.46
CA GLN A 79 20.77 20.86 -9.24
C GLN A 79 21.96 21.52 -8.53
N ARG A 80 21.80 22.76 -8.07
CA ARG A 80 22.84 23.48 -7.35
C ARG A 80 23.25 22.79 -6.05
N HIS A 81 22.29 22.26 -5.30
CA HIS A 81 22.57 21.49 -4.09
C HIS A 81 23.41 20.24 -4.41
N ALA A 82 23.05 19.51 -5.46
CA ALA A 82 23.77 18.32 -5.89
C ALA A 82 25.20 18.63 -6.33
N GLU A 83 25.41 19.71 -7.10
CA GLU A 83 26.75 20.21 -7.47
C GLU A 83 27.61 20.52 -6.25
N MET A 84 27.06 21.25 -5.27
CA MET A 84 27.77 21.58 -4.02
C MET A 84 28.18 20.36 -3.21
N LYS A 85 27.47 19.23 -3.38
CA LYS A 85 27.74 17.97 -2.68
C LYS A 85 28.52 16.96 -3.53
N GLY A 86 28.87 17.31 -4.78
CA GLY A 86 29.53 16.40 -5.71
C GLY A 86 28.67 15.17 -6.06
N ILE A 87 27.35 15.32 -6.03
CA ILE A 87 26.41 14.24 -6.34
C ILE A 87 26.22 14.18 -7.86
N ASP A 88 26.25 12.97 -8.42
CA ASP A 88 26.00 12.74 -9.85
C ASP A 88 24.57 13.13 -10.25
N LEU A 89 24.47 14.03 -11.23
CA LEU A 89 23.22 14.55 -11.78
C LEU A 89 22.65 13.68 -12.90
N GLY A 90 23.38 12.64 -13.37
CA GLY A 90 22.96 11.81 -14.51
C GLY A 90 21.61 11.11 -14.35
N HIS A 91 21.12 10.99 -13.11
CA HIS A 91 19.85 10.36 -12.77
C HIS A 91 18.75 11.38 -12.43
N MET A 92 19.02 12.68 -12.59
CA MET A 92 18.02 13.73 -12.39
C MET A 92 17.20 13.88 -13.66
N VAL A 93 15.87 13.86 -13.53
CA VAL A 93 14.94 14.07 -14.64
C VAL A 93 15.21 15.45 -15.26
N PRO A 94 15.54 15.54 -16.56
CA PRO A 94 15.81 16.80 -17.25
C PRO A 94 14.62 17.77 -17.22
N LEU A 95 14.91 19.07 -17.26
CA LEU A 95 13.88 20.11 -17.25
C LEU A 95 12.91 19.98 -18.44
N GLU A 96 13.39 19.55 -19.61
CA GLU A 96 12.59 19.32 -20.82
C GLU A 96 11.54 18.20 -20.62
N ASP A 97 11.90 17.12 -19.93
CA ASP A 97 10.95 16.04 -19.62
C ASP A 97 9.90 16.51 -18.61
N LEU A 98 10.30 17.34 -17.63
CA LEU A 98 9.36 17.97 -16.71
C LEU A 98 8.41 18.90 -17.47
N LYS A 99 8.91 19.71 -18.42
CA LYS A 99 8.09 20.61 -19.24
C LYS A 99 7.04 19.85 -20.04
N ARG A 100 7.43 18.74 -20.69
CA ARG A 100 6.49 17.86 -21.41
C ARG A 100 5.37 17.32 -20.50
N VAL A 101 5.72 16.88 -19.30
CA VAL A 101 4.72 16.38 -18.33
C VAL A 101 3.85 17.51 -17.76
N PHE A 102 4.40 18.72 -17.60
CA PHE A 102 3.66 19.90 -17.17
C PHE A 102 2.60 20.29 -18.20
N GLU A 103 2.99 20.44 -19.46
CA GLU A 103 2.10 20.84 -20.55
C GLU A 103 1.03 19.77 -20.84
N ALA A 104 1.36 18.48 -20.75
CA ALA A 104 0.39 17.40 -20.89
C ALA A 104 -0.69 17.45 -19.78
N ALA A 105 -0.30 17.80 -18.55
CA ALA A 105 -1.23 17.94 -17.43
C ALA A 105 -2.16 19.16 -17.56
N GLU A 106 -1.71 20.22 -18.22
CA GLU A 106 -2.53 21.41 -18.52
C GLU A 106 -3.46 21.18 -19.73
N LYS A 107 -2.99 20.48 -20.78
CA LYS A 107 -3.79 20.18 -21.99
C LYS A 107 -4.95 19.19 -21.74
N GLY A 108 -4.83 18.30 -20.76
CA GLY A 108 -5.84 17.29 -20.43
C GLY A 108 -7.00 17.75 -19.55
N ARG A 109 -7.10 19.05 -19.20
CA ARG A 109 -8.13 19.58 -18.30
C ARG A 109 -9.12 20.47 -19.07
N PRO A 110 -10.45 20.27 -18.93
CA PRO A 110 -11.43 21.13 -19.58
C PRO A 110 -11.29 22.58 -19.09
N HIS A 111 -11.30 23.51 -20.03
CA HIS A 111 -11.31 24.94 -19.78
C HIS A 111 -12.61 25.30 -19.04
N VAL A 112 -12.51 25.65 -17.75
CA VAL A 112 -13.61 26.28 -17.01
C VAL A 112 -13.36 27.79 -17.11
N PRO A 113 -14.20 28.56 -17.84
CA PRO A 113 -14.14 30.01 -17.80
C PRO A 113 -14.44 30.50 -16.39
N GLY A 114 -13.70 31.52 -15.95
CA GLY A 114 -13.60 31.92 -14.56
C GLY A 114 -14.88 32.44 -13.89
N THR A 115 -14.84 32.31 -12.56
CA THR A 115 -15.39 33.23 -11.55
C THR A 115 -16.90 33.44 -11.49
N LEU A 116 -17.51 32.91 -10.44
CA LEU A 116 -18.64 33.55 -9.76
C LEU A 116 -18.42 33.42 -8.25
N VAL A 117 -18.18 34.57 -7.61
CA VAL A 117 -18.09 34.76 -6.16
C VAL A 117 -19.49 34.66 -5.55
N PRO A 118 -19.73 33.92 -4.47
CA PRO A 118 -20.95 34.10 -3.68
C PRO A 118 -20.71 35.10 -2.54
N SER A 119 -21.55 36.14 -2.51
CA SER A 119 -21.71 37.06 -1.38
C SER A 119 -22.55 36.42 -0.26
N PRO A 120 -22.44 36.86 1.01
CA PRO A 120 -23.03 36.18 2.16
C PRO A 120 -24.47 36.64 2.43
N GLY A 121 -25.35 35.67 2.71
CA GLY A 121 -26.69 35.92 3.22
C GLY A 121 -27.45 34.61 3.39
N GLY A 122 -27.70 34.21 4.63
CA GLY A 122 -28.64 33.11 4.95
C GLY A 122 -30.10 33.49 4.64
N PRO A 123 -31.13 32.71 5.07
CA PRO A 123 -31.08 31.74 6.16
C PRO A 123 -31.84 30.40 5.93
N ALA A 124 -31.81 29.61 7.00
CA ALA A 124 -32.84 28.67 7.48
C ALA A 124 -32.78 27.20 7.05
N ALA A 125 -32.73 26.38 8.10
CA ALA A 125 -32.79 24.94 8.13
C ALA A 125 -34.10 24.39 7.56
N VAL A 126 -34.00 23.27 6.85
CA VAL A 126 -35.12 22.36 6.62
C VAL A 126 -34.64 20.94 6.89
N MET A 127 -35.25 20.35 7.93
CA MET A 127 -35.17 18.94 8.29
C MET A 127 -36.01 18.13 7.29
N LEU A 128 -35.47 17.02 6.77
CA LEU A 128 -36.24 16.00 6.06
C LEU A 128 -35.88 14.59 6.54
N PRO A 129 -36.83 13.65 6.48
CA PRO A 129 -36.96 12.55 7.44
C PRO A 129 -36.23 11.27 7.03
N ARG A 130 -35.97 10.40 8.02
CA ARG A 130 -35.62 8.98 7.82
C ARG A 130 -36.81 8.23 7.22
N VAL A 131 -36.55 7.37 6.23
CA VAL A 131 -37.50 6.36 5.72
C VAL A 131 -36.76 5.02 5.50
N PRO A 132 -37.41 3.86 5.74
CA PRO A 132 -36.76 2.57 6.03
C PRO A 132 -36.42 1.72 4.79
N HIS A 133 -35.59 0.70 5.03
CA HIS A 133 -35.28 -0.39 4.12
C HIS A 133 -36.52 -1.27 3.83
N GLU A 134 -36.80 -1.56 2.55
CA GLU A 134 -37.28 -2.88 2.13
C GLU A 134 -37.16 -3.12 0.61
N LEU A 135 -37.00 -4.41 0.28
CA LEU A 135 -36.70 -5.07 -1.00
C LEU A 135 -37.68 -4.78 -2.16
N VAL A 136 -37.17 -4.73 -3.40
CA VAL A 136 -37.78 -5.39 -4.58
C VAL A 136 -36.70 -5.83 -5.59
N ARG A 137 -36.83 -7.07 -6.08
CA ARG A 137 -36.02 -7.76 -7.10
C ARG A 137 -36.45 -7.45 -8.56
N ARG A 138 -35.55 -7.85 -9.48
CA ARG A 138 -35.71 -8.33 -10.90
C ARG A 138 -35.40 -7.31 -12.01
N GLN A 139 -34.28 -7.53 -12.75
CA GLN A 139 -34.12 -8.17 -14.08
C GLN A 139 -34.32 -7.15 -15.22
N ASP A 140 -33.59 -7.09 -16.34
CA ASP A 140 -32.51 -7.88 -16.95
C ASP A 140 -31.80 -7.00 -18.02
N ALA A 141 -30.59 -7.42 -18.41
CA ALA A 141 -29.94 -7.28 -19.74
C ALA A 141 -29.55 -5.89 -20.29
N ALA A 142 -28.24 -5.64 -20.42
CA ALA A 142 -27.49 -5.85 -21.66
C ALA A 142 -26.09 -5.16 -21.64
N GLY A 143 -25.05 -5.91 -21.99
CA GLY A 143 -23.93 -5.39 -22.78
C GLY A 143 -22.55 -5.23 -22.10
N LEU A 144 -21.63 -6.15 -22.47
CA LEU A 144 -20.22 -5.88 -22.85
C LEU A 144 -19.24 -5.55 -21.70
N LEU A 145 -18.15 -6.29 -21.43
CA LEU A 145 -17.26 -7.13 -22.27
C LEU A 145 -16.45 -8.15 -21.44
N CYS A 146 -16.19 -9.31 -22.03
CA CYS A 146 -14.94 -10.06 -21.86
C CYS A 146 -13.85 -9.45 -22.77
N GLY A 147 -12.61 -9.36 -22.26
CA GLY A 147 -11.26 -9.32 -22.90
C GLY A 147 -11.00 -8.66 -24.27
N PRO A 148 -9.77 -8.17 -24.57
CA PRO A 148 -8.52 -8.89 -24.27
C PRO A 148 -7.41 -8.03 -23.61
N SER A 149 -6.38 -8.72 -23.11
CA SER A 149 -5.14 -8.15 -22.58
C SER A 149 -4.54 -7.05 -23.46
N ARG A 150 -4.25 -5.91 -22.84
CA ARG A 150 -2.98 -5.16 -22.89
C ARG A 150 -2.97 -4.23 -21.67
N HIS A 151 -2.04 -4.46 -20.74
CA HIS A 151 -1.75 -3.54 -19.66
C HIS A 151 -1.15 -2.25 -20.21
N THR A 152 -1.66 -1.10 -19.77
CA THR A 152 -0.88 0.12 -19.56
C THR A 152 -1.58 0.96 -18.48
N PRO A 153 -0.82 1.62 -17.59
CA PRO A 153 -1.22 1.87 -16.21
C PRO A 153 -1.77 3.28 -15.99
N GLY A 154 -2.64 3.40 -14.98
CA GLY A 154 -2.96 4.69 -14.36
C GLY A 154 -4.45 4.99 -14.32
N GLN A 155 -5.10 4.69 -13.20
CA GLN A 155 -5.35 5.71 -12.18
C GLN A 155 -5.88 5.08 -10.89
N PRO A 156 -5.61 5.72 -9.73
CA PRO A 156 -5.70 5.09 -8.43
C PRO A 156 -7.13 5.07 -7.91
N ARG A 157 -7.55 3.94 -7.35
CA ARG A 157 -8.70 3.87 -6.45
C ARG A 157 -8.40 4.76 -5.24
N GLN A 158 -9.36 5.63 -4.92
CA GLN A 158 -9.31 6.61 -3.84
C GLN A 158 -8.94 5.94 -2.52
N SER A 159 -7.78 6.30 -1.97
CA SER A 159 -7.37 5.91 -0.62
C SER A 159 -8.16 6.73 0.38
N LEU A 160 -8.72 6.05 1.37
CA LEU A 160 -9.25 6.65 2.58
C LEU A 160 -8.24 7.65 3.15
N GLY A 161 -8.72 8.84 3.46
CA GLY A 161 -7.96 9.89 4.12
C GLY A 161 -7.42 9.37 5.45
N GLY A 162 -6.11 9.14 5.48
CA GLY A 162 -5.34 8.86 6.68
C GLY A 162 -4.19 9.86 6.72
N THR A 163 -4.27 10.76 7.68
CA THR A 163 -3.21 11.63 8.20
C THR A 163 -1.79 11.31 7.72
N GLY A 164 -1.16 12.31 7.11
CA GLY A 164 0.15 12.23 6.51
C GLY A 164 1.24 11.68 7.42
N LEU A 165 1.97 10.71 6.90
CA LEU A 165 3.34 10.42 7.27
C LEU A 165 4.12 10.46 5.96
N GLY A 166 4.92 11.52 5.81
CA GLY A 166 5.92 11.58 4.76
C GLY A 166 6.91 10.43 4.99
N GLY A 167 7.27 9.74 3.91
CA GLY A 167 8.24 8.65 3.91
C GLY A 167 9.58 9.11 4.44
N ARG A 168 9.70 9.15 5.75
CA ARG A 168 10.96 8.97 6.43
C ARG A 168 11.14 7.47 6.45
N ARG A 169 12.36 7.00 6.20
CA ARG A 169 12.82 5.74 6.80
C ARG A 169 12.49 5.84 8.29
N ARG A 170 11.35 5.29 8.71
CA ARG A 170 11.14 4.92 10.09
C ARG A 170 11.99 3.67 10.21
N GLU A 171 13.25 3.85 10.62
CA GLU A 171 13.91 2.75 11.31
C GLU A 171 12.91 2.26 12.35
N PRO A 172 12.64 0.96 12.40
CA PRO A 172 11.61 0.45 13.28
C PRO A 172 11.86 0.99 14.70
N ASP A 173 10.97 1.85 15.20
CA ASP A 173 11.14 2.49 16.50
C ASP A 173 11.27 1.38 17.57
N GLY A 174 12.34 1.41 18.39
CA GLY A 174 12.36 0.76 19.71
C GLY A 174 13.18 -0.52 19.89
N GLU A 175 13.50 -0.78 21.15
CA GLU A 175 14.27 -1.90 21.72
C GLU A 175 13.81 -3.32 21.31
N VAL A 176 12.63 -3.44 20.68
CA VAL A 176 12.01 -4.72 20.34
C VAL A 176 12.72 -5.47 19.21
N TRP A 177 13.28 -4.77 18.22
CA TRP A 177 13.84 -5.43 17.02
C TRP A 177 15.10 -6.25 17.28
N PRO A 178 16.07 -5.79 18.08
CA PRO A 178 17.19 -6.63 18.53
C PRO A 178 16.73 -7.86 19.30
N VAL A 179 15.65 -7.75 20.09
CA VAL A 179 15.08 -8.88 20.83
C VAL A 179 14.46 -9.88 19.87
N LEU A 180 13.65 -9.44 18.92
CA LEU A 180 13.06 -10.30 17.88
C LEU A 180 14.14 -10.93 16.99
N ASP A 181 15.24 -10.23 16.71
CA ASP A 181 16.38 -10.80 15.99
C ASP A 181 17.00 -11.96 16.78
N GLY A 182 17.25 -11.75 18.07
CA GLY A 182 17.77 -12.79 18.97
C GLY A 182 16.84 -14.00 19.05
N LEU A 183 15.54 -13.77 19.23
CA LEU A 183 14.54 -14.84 19.37
C LEU A 183 14.32 -15.64 18.09
N SER A 184 14.48 -15.01 16.92
CA SER A 184 14.30 -15.67 15.63
C SER A 184 15.61 -16.20 15.02
N ARG A 185 16.72 -16.21 15.77
CA ARG A 185 18.06 -16.58 15.25
C ARG A 185 18.11 -17.95 14.59
N ASP A 186 17.39 -18.92 15.16
CA ASP A 186 17.41 -20.30 14.68
C ASP A 186 16.20 -20.62 13.76
N ALA A 187 15.48 -19.58 13.32
CA ALA A 187 14.32 -19.76 12.45
C ALA A 187 14.74 -20.18 11.04
N ALA A 188 14.15 -21.25 10.53
CA ALA A 188 14.51 -21.86 9.24
C ALA A 188 14.37 -20.91 8.03
N TRP A 189 13.54 -19.86 8.11
CA TRP A 189 13.45 -18.86 7.04
C TRP A 189 14.76 -18.09 6.83
N ARG A 190 15.68 -18.06 7.81
CA ARG A 190 16.96 -17.35 7.72
C ARG A 190 17.89 -17.93 6.66
N ASP A 191 17.74 -19.19 6.28
CA ASP A 191 18.45 -19.80 5.15
C ASP A 191 18.10 -19.15 3.80
N TYR A 192 17.01 -18.38 3.76
CA TYR A 192 16.51 -17.66 2.61
C TYR A 192 16.64 -16.13 2.75
N GLN A 193 17.38 -15.62 3.73
CA GLN A 193 17.45 -14.18 4.02
C GLN A 193 17.93 -13.32 2.84
N ASP A 194 18.73 -13.88 1.94
CA ASP A 194 19.28 -13.21 0.75
C ASP A 194 18.20 -12.87 -0.29
N ILE A 195 17.07 -13.59 -0.29
CA ILE A 195 15.95 -13.39 -1.21
C ILE A 195 14.76 -12.68 -0.57
N VAL A 196 14.80 -12.49 0.74
CA VAL A 196 13.78 -11.77 1.52
C VAL A 196 13.92 -10.27 1.25
N PRO A 197 12.86 -9.60 0.74
CA PRO A 197 12.89 -8.15 0.62
C PRO A 197 13.05 -7.49 1.99
N TRP A 198 13.86 -6.43 2.06
CA TRP A 198 14.18 -5.74 3.31
C TRP A 198 12.92 -5.30 4.10
N TRP A 199 11.85 -4.94 3.40
CA TRP A 199 10.60 -4.49 4.01
C TRP A 199 9.82 -5.61 4.71
N LEU A 200 10.09 -6.88 4.37
CA LEU A 200 9.45 -8.06 4.95
C LEU A 200 10.25 -8.66 6.11
N LEU A 201 11.53 -8.31 6.23
CA LEU A 201 12.44 -8.92 7.20
C LEU A 201 11.95 -8.81 8.65
N GLY A 202 11.52 -7.62 9.06
CA GLY A 202 11.00 -7.37 10.41
C GLY A 202 9.77 -8.23 10.72
N PHE A 203 8.90 -8.46 9.74
CA PHE A 203 7.75 -9.32 9.88
C PHE A 203 8.16 -10.79 10.10
N LEU A 204 9.13 -11.32 9.34
CA LEU A 204 9.57 -12.71 9.51
C LEU A 204 10.25 -12.95 10.86
N MET A 205 11.03 -11.97 11.33
CA MET A 205 11.58 -11.97 12.68
C MET A 205 10.46 -12.04 13.72
N ALA A 206 9.47 -11.16 13.61
CA ALA A 206 8.33 -11.13 14.53
C ALA A 206 7.51 -12.43 14.48
N GLU A 207 7.15 -12.92 13.29
CA GLU A 207 6.37 -14.15 13.06
C GLU A 207 7.03 -15.38 13.72
N SER A 208 8.37 -15.40 13.76
CA SER A 208 9.17 -16.51 14.29
C SER A 208 9.58 -16.34 15.76
N SER A 209 9.17 -15.27 16.44
CA SER A 209 9.63 -14.93 17.80
C SER A 209 8.62 -15.32 18.89
N GLY A 210 8.07 -16.53 18.85
CA GLY A 210 7.17 -17.03 19.90
C GLY A 210 5.79 -16.37 19.92
N VAL A 211 5.20 -16.16 18.74
CA VAL A 211 3.85 -15.60 18.59
C VAL A 211 2.81 -16.56 19.16
N SER A 212 1.87 -16.05 19.96
CA SER A 212 0.75 -16.80 20.53
C SER A 212 -0.53 -16.66 19.71
N MET A 213 -0.69 -15.55 18.98
CA MET A 213 -1.83 -15.29 18.11
C MET A 213 -1.44 -14.48 16.87
N ILE A 214 -1.91 -14.92 15.71
CA ILE A 214 -1.80 -14.23 14.41
C ILE A 214 -3.21 -13.88 13.94
N ARG A 215 -3.47 -12.62 13.66
CA ARG A 215 -4.74 -12.14 13.10
C ARG A 215 -4.47 -11.48 11.77
N THR A 216 -5.07 -11.96 10.69
CA THR A 216 -4.82 -11.41 9.35
C THR A 216 -6.10 -11.14 8.60
N TYR A 217 -6.23 -9.94 8.07
CA TYR A 217 -7.22 -9.59 7.06
C TYR A 217 -6.56 -9.57 5.69
N ALA A 218 -7.16 -10.29 4.74
CA ALA A 218 -6.62 -10.46 3.40
C ALA A 218 -7.68 -10.06 2.35
N PRO A 219 -7.60 -8.84 1.78
CA PRO A 219 -8.61 -8.34 0.85
C PRO A 219 -8.49 -8.94 -0.56
N ASN A 220 -7.28 -9.29 -1.00
CA ASN A 220 -7.00 -9.52 -2.43
C ASN A 220 -6.36 -10.89 -2.73
N THR A 221 -5.63 -11.46 -1.77
CA THR A 221 -4.88 -12.71 -1.97
C THR A 221 -4.96 -13.57 -0.72
N ILE A 222 -4.92 -14.89 -0.91
CA ILE A 222 -4.85 -15.84 0.20
C ILE A 222 -3.51 -15.63 0.95
N PRO A 223 -3.51 -15.46 2.29
CA PRO A 223 -2.32 -15.29 3.10
C PRO A 223 -1.34 -16.44 2.96
N THR A 224 -0.05 -16.14 3.02
CA THR A 224 1.07 -17.08 2.80
C THR A 224 0.99 -18.33 3.67
N LEU A 225 0.50 -18.19 4.91
CA LEU A 225 0.34 -19.30 5.85
C LEU A 225 -0.74 -20.32 5.42
N LEU A 226 -1.61 -19.95 4.47
CA LEU A 226 -2.73 -20.77 4.01
C LEU A 226 -2.58 -21.22 2.55
N GLN A 227 -1.43 -20.98 1.91
CA GLN A 227 -1.22 -21.26 0.49
C GLN A 227 -0.76 -22.69 0.22
N THR A 228 -1.25 -23.29 -0.85
CA THR A 228 -0.62 -24.46 -1.48
C THR A 228 0.63 -24.03 -2.26
N SER A 229 1.55 -24.97 -2.49
CA SER A 229 2.77 -24.74 -3.28
C SER A 229 2.48 -24.17 -4.67
N GLU A 230 1.45 -24.67 -5.34
CA GLU A 230 1.06 -24.28 -6.69
C GLU A 230 0.48 -22.87 -6.70
N TYR A 231 -0.40 -22.53 -5.75
CA TYR A 231 -0.91 -21.18 -5.59
C TYR A 231 0.22 -20.20 -5.29
N ALA A 232 1.12 -20.56 -4.36
CA ALA A 232 2.27 -19.75 -4.02
C ALA A 232 3.14 -19.46 -5.25
N ARG A 233 3.42 -20.49 -6.07
CA ARG A 233 4.18 -20.38 -7.31
C ARG A 233 3.53 -19.41 -8.30
N GLN A 234 2.22 -19.54 -8.54
CA GLN A 234 1.51 -18.65 -9.48
C GLN A 234 1.48 -17.21 -8.98
N LEU A 235 1.26 -17.00 -7.68
CA LEU A 235 1.30 -15.67 -7.10
C LEU A 235 2.68 -15.01 -7.27
N ILE A 236 3.77 -15.76 -7.01
CA ILE A 236 5.14 -15.24 -7.20
C ILE A 236 5.40 -14.87 -8.66
N LEU A 237 4.99 -15.72 -9.62
CA LEU A 237 5.13 -15.43 -11.05
C LEU A 237 4.33 -14.19 -11.48
N ARG A 238 3.16 -13.97 -10.88
CA ARG A 238 2.36 -12.77 -11.13
C ARG A 238 3.03 -11.51 -10.58
N ASP A 239 3.57 -11.60 -9.37
CA ASP A 239 4.21 -10.46 -8.70
C ASP A 239 5.61 -10.16 -9.26
N LEU A 240 6.31 -11.18 -9.77
CA LEU A 240 7.66 -11.11 -10.34
C LEU A 240 7.73 -11.90 -11.67
N PRO A 241 7.25 -11.34 -12.80
CA PRO A 241 7.19 -12.05 -14.08
C PRO A 241 8.53 -12.57 -14.60
N ASP A 242 9.63 -11.87 -14.28
CA ASP A 242 10.99 -12.16 -14.78
C ASP A 242 11.84 -12.97 -13.78
N VAL A 243 11.23 -13.56 -12.75
CA VAL A 243 11.95 -14.36 -11.75
C VAL A 243 12.57 -15.62 -12.36
N SER A 244 13.81 -15.94 -11.99
CA SER A 244 14.47 -17.17 -12.46
C SER A 244 13.82 -18.41 -11.85
N ALA A 245 13.92 -19.56 -12.52
CA ALA A 245 13.34 -20.82 -12.01
C ALA A 245 13.95 -21.24 -10.65
N GLN A 246 15.24 -20.96 -10.44
CA GLN A 246 15.92 -21.22 -9.17
C GLN A 246 15.37 -20.31 -8.06
N GLU A 247 15.27 -19.02 -8.33
CA GLU A 247 14.74 -18.03 -7.39
C GLU A 247 13.26 -18.30 -7.05
N LEU A 248 12.46 -18.65 -8.05
CA LEU A 248 11.06 -19.04 -7.87
C LEU A 248 10.94 -20.23 -6.90
N THR A 249 11.78 -21.25 -7.09
CA THR A 249 11.77 -22.45 -6.24
C THR A 249 12.09 -22.08 -4.79
N ARG A 250 13.16 -21.30 -4.57
CA ARG A 250 13.54 -20.82 -3.24
C ARG A 250 12.48 -19.95 -2.58
N ARG A 251 11.80 -19.08 -3.34
CA ARG A 251 10.68 -18.26 -2.83
C ARG A 251 9.48 -19.12 -2.43
N VAL A 252 9.17 -20.18 -3.17
CA VAL A 252 8.12 -21.14 -2.79
C VAL A 252 8.52 -21.89 -1.52
N GLU A 253 9.75 -22.38 -1.44
CA GLU A 253 10.27 -23.06 -0.24
C GLU A 253 10.21 -22.16 1.00
N LEU A 254 10.63 -20.90 0.90
CA LEU A 254 10.48 -19.91 1.98
C LEU A 254 9.03 -19.79 2.46
N ARG A 255 8.05 -19.74 1.54
CA ARG A 255 6.63 -19.66 1.91
C ARG A 255 6.14 -20.92 2.63
N LEU A 256 6.60 -22.10 2.20
CA LEU A 256 6.25 -23.38 2.81
C LEU A 256 6.92 -23.58 4.18
N CYS A 257 8.19 -23.20 4.30
CA CYS A 257 8.94 -23.21 5.56
C CYS A 257 8.22 -22.39 6.63
N ARG A 258 7.67 -21.22 6.28
CA ARG A 258 6.87 -20.40 7.21
C ARG A 258 5.61 -21.10 7.70
N GLN A 259 5.02 -22.00 6.91
CA GLN A 259 3.81 -22.75 7.31
C GLN A 259 4.09 -23.79 8.40
N GLU A 260 5.35 -24.20 8.60
CA GLU A 260 5.74 -25.12 9.66
C GLU A 260 5.35 -24.58 11.05
N LEU A 261 5.25 -23.25 11.20
CA LEU A 261 4.72 -22.59 12.39
C LEU A 261 3.35 -23.14 12.81
N LEU A 262 2.49 -23.49 11.84
CA LEU A 262 1.16 -24.04 12.11
C LEU A 262 1.22 -25.47 12.66
N HIS A 263 2.35 -26.17 12.54
CA HIS A 263 2.51 -27.59 12.86
C HIS A 263 3.41 -27.84 14.08
N GLN A 264 3.86 -26.78 14.75
CA GLN A 264 4.65 -26.89 15.98
C GLN A 264 3.86 -27.54 17.13
N THR A 265 4.57 -28.03 18.15
CA THR A 265 3.97 -28.64 19.35
C THR A 265 2.98 -27.71 20.06
N ALA A 266 3.30 -26.42 20.10
CA ALA A 266 2.43 -25.36 20.63
C ALA A 266 2.21 -24.31 19.53
N PRO A 267 1.34 -24.58 18.54
CA PRO A 267 1.17 -23.69 17.41
C PRO A 267 0.39 -22.43 17.84
N PRO A 268 0.66 -21.26 17.22
CA PRO A 268 -0.13 -20.07 17.47
C PRO A 268 -1.59 -20.30 17.11
N ARG A 269 -2.47 -19.57 17.78
CA ARG A 269 -3.83 -19.38 17.29
C ARG A 269 -3.77 -18.49 16.05
N VAL A 270 -4.47 -18.87 15.00
CA VAL A 270 -4.48 -18.16 13.72
C VAL A 270 -5.90 -17.79 13.38
N TRP A 271 -6.18 -16.50 13.23
CA TRP A 271 -7.48 -15.98 12.84
C TRP A 271 -7.36 -15.21 11.54
N MET A 272 -7.98 -15.76 10.49
CA MET A 272 -7.87 -15.27 9.13
C MET A 272 -9.24 -14.82 8.64
N VAL A 273 -9.35 -13.56 8.23
CA VAL A 273 -10.52 -13.02 7.55
C VAL A 273 -10.16 -12.78 6.09
N LEU A 274 -10.72 -13.57 5.18
CA LEU A 274 -10.50 -13.45 3.75
C LEU A 274 -11.69 -12.75 3.11
N ASN A 275 -11.44 -11.76 2.25
CA ASN A 275 -12.49 -11.29 1.36
C ASN A 275 -12.77 -12.35 0.29
N GLU A 276 -14.03 -12.53 -0.13
CA GLU A 276 -14.37 -13.51 -1.16
C GLU A 276 -13.63 -13.26 -2.48
N LEU A 277 -13.23 -12.02 -2.77
CA LEU A 277 -12.40 -11.67 -3.92
C LEU A 277 -11.07 -12.45 -3.94
N ALA A 278 -10.46 -12.70 -2.78
CA ALA A 278 -9.20 -13.44 -2.67
C ALA A 278 -9.34 -14.92 -3.04
N VAL A 279 -10.51 -15.53 -2.82
CA VAL A 279 -10.78 -16.95 -3.13
C VAL A 279 -11.48 -17.14 -4.48
N ARG A 280 -12.04 -16.07 -5.05
CA ARG A 280 -12.61 -16.02 -6.40
C ARG A 280 -11.61 -15.56 -7.47
N ASP A 281 -10.43 -15.09 -7.07
CA ASP A 281 -9.39 -14.62 -7.99
C ASP A 281 -8.99 -15.72 -8.99
N ASP A 282 -8.89 -15.34 -10.27
CA ASP A 282 -8.47 -16.23 -11.35
C ASP A 282 -6.94 -16.24 -11.45
N MET A 283 -6.30 -16.72 -10.38
CA MET A 283 -4.83 -16.70 -10.24
C MET A 283 -4.12 -17.72 -11.13
N GLY A 284 -4.85 -18.64 -11.74
CA GLY A 284 -4.28 -19.71 -12.55
C GLY A 284 -5.35 -20.72 -12.95
N SER A 285 -5.00 -21.99 -13.06
CA SER A 285 -5.98 -23.00 -13.47
C SER A 285 -7.10 -23.20 -12.43
N SER A 286 -8.31 -23.47 -12.90
CA SER A 286 -9.44 -23.87 -12.04
C SER A 286 -9.08 -25.07 -11.15
N THR A 287 -8.30 -26.03 -11.66
CA THR A 287 -7.82 -27.18 -10.87
C THR A 287 -6.97 -26.75 -9.68
N MET A 288 -6.04 -25.82 -9.87
CA MET A 288 -5.21 -25.26 -8.81
C MET A 288 -6.07 -24.52 -7.77
N MET A 289 -6.95 -23.62 -8.21
CA MET A 289 -7.80 -22.87 -7.27
C MET A 289 -8.72 -23.79 -6.48
N ARG A 290 -9.26 -24.85 -7.10
CA ARG A 290 -10.03 -25.87 -6.37
C ARG A 290 -9.19 -26.69 -5.41
N ALA A 291 -7.91 -26.93 -5.68
CA ALA A 291 -7.00 -27.56 -4.72
C ALA A 291 -6.73 -26.63 -3.53
N GLN A 292 -6.49 -25.34 -3.81
CA GLN A 292 -6.32 -24.30 -2.81
C GLN A 292 -7.56 -24.15 -1.90
N ILE A 293 -8.77 -24.12 -2.45
CA ILE A 293 -10.01 -24.02 -1.67
C ILE A 293 -10.21 -25.26 -0.78
N ARG A 294 -9.93 -26.48 -1.28
CA ARG A 294 -9.98 -27.68 -0.44
C ARG A 294 -8.97 -27.62 0.70
N HIS A 295 -7.78 -27.09 0.44
CA HIS A 295 -6.76 -26.88 1.45
C HIS A 295 -7.23 -25.89 2.54
N LEU A 296 -7.89 -24.78 2.17
CA LEU A 296 -8.50 -23.86 3.13
C LEU A 296 -9.56 -24.53 4.01
N ILE A 297 -10.44 -25.35 3.42
CA ILE A 297 -11.46 -26.11 4.17
C ILE A 297 -10.79 -27.08 5.16
N ALA A 298 -9.73 -27.77 4.74
CA ALA A 298 -8.99 -28.67 5.62
C ALA A 298 -8.32 -27.92 6.79
N LEU A 299 -7.74 -26.75 6.52
CA LEU A 299 -7.15 -25.89 7.57
C LEU A 299 -8.21 -25.36 8.54
N ALA A 300 -9.39 -25.00 8.05
CA ALA A 300 -10.51 -24.54 8.89
C ALA A 300 -11.01 -25.62 9.89
N GLY A 301 -10.68 -26.89 9.66
CA GLY A 301 -10.95 -27.98 10.58
C GLY A 301 -9.96 -28.09 11.75
N ARG A 302 -8.87 -27.31 11.75
CA ARG A 302 -7.85 -27.37 12.81
C ARG A 302 -8.24 -26.52 14.02
N PRO A 303 -8.03 -26.99 15.26
CA PRO A 303 -8.50 -26.30 16.46
C PRO A 303 -7.80 -24.96 16.73
N ASN A 304 -6.60 -24.76 16.16
CA ASN A 304 -5.85 -23.52 16.29
C ASN A 304 -6.12 -22.51 15.16
N ILE A 305 -6.99 -22.84 14.18
CA ILE A 305 -7.25 -21.98 13.02
C ILE A 305 -8.73 -21.59 12.98
N VAL A 306 -8.98 -20.29 12.89
CA VAL A 306 -10.29 -19.71 12.62
C VAL A 306 -10.23 -19.04 11.25
N LEU A 307 -11.03 -19.53 10.32
CA LEU A 307 -11.13 -18.99 8.96
C LEU A 307 -12.52 -18.41 8.75
N GLN A 308 -12.59 -17.14 8.36
CA GLN A 308 -13.84 -16.45 8.02
C GLN A 308 -13.76 -15.83 6.63
N ILE A 309 -14.87 -15.88 5.89
CA ILE A 309 -15.06 -15.21 4.61
C ILE A 309 -15.91 -13.96 4.82
N MET A 310 -15.50 -12.86 4.20
CA MET A 310 -16.25 -11.61 4.15
C MET A 310 -16.74 -11.38 2.72
N GLY A 311 -17.97 -10.87 2.55
CA GLY A 311 -18.52 -10.55 1.23
C GLY A 311 -17.71 -9.47 0.49
N ALA A 312 -17.76 -9.46 -0.84
CA ALA A 312 -16.93 -8.57 -1.67
C ALA A 312 -17.14 -7.09 -1.34
N ASP A 313 -18.40 -6.70 -1.10
CA ASP A 313 -18.80 -5.32 -0.83
C ASP A 313 -18.77 -4.94 0.66
N GLU A 314 -18.66 -5.93 1.56
CA GLU A 314 -18.73 -5.73 3.02
C GLU A 314 -17.43 -5.20 3.62
N GLY A 315 -16.32 -5.26 2.88
CA GLY A 315 -15.04 -4.66 3.26
C GLY A 315 -14.91 -3.16 2.93
N GLY A 316 -15.91 -2.59 2.25
CA GLY A 316 -15.82 -1.27 1.62
C GLY A 316 -15.95 -0.08 2.58
N GLN A 317 -14.89 0.75 2.61
CA GLN A 317 -14.71 2.10 3.21
C GLN A 317 -13.86 2.21 4.48
N ALA A 318 -13.33 1.14 5.07
CA ALA A 318 -12.57 1.28 6.33
C ALA A 318 -11.06 0.96 6.20
N PHE A 319 -10.69 -0.01 5.36
CA PHE A 319 -9.28 -0.40 5.17
C PHE A 319 -9.08 -1.11 3.82
N THR A 320 -8.11 -0.68 3.02
CA THR A 320 -7.94 -1.14 1.62
C THR A 320 -6.78 -2.12 1.42
N GLY A 321 -5.99 -2.40 2.46
CA GLY A 321 -4.78 -3.23 2.38
C GLY A 321 -4.86 -4.53 3.19
N PRO A 322 -3.87 -5.43 3.04
CA PRO A 322 -3.65 -6.51 4.00
C PRO A 322 -3.22 -5.95 5.37
N LEU A 323 -3.77 -6.52 6.43
CA LEU A 323 -3.43 -6.21 7.83
C LEU A 323 -3.09 -7.52 8.54
N THR A 324 -1.96 -7.56 9.23
CA THR A 324 -1.66 -8.62 10.19
C THR A 324 -1.35 -8.03 11.57
N VAL A 325 -1.91 -8.61 12.63
CA VAL A 325 -1.58 -8.29 14.01
C VAL A 325 -0.98 -9.53 14.66
N LEU A 326 0.23 -9.39 15.19
CA LEU A 326 0.97 -10.43 15.90
C LEU A 326 0.94 -10.14 17.40
N ARG A 327 0.56 -11.15 18.18
CA ARG A 327 0.64 -11.12 19.64
C ARG A 327 1.61 -12.17 20.12
N PHE A 328 2.48 -11.78 21.03
CA PHE A 328 3.56 -12.64 21.54
C PHE A 328 3.12 -13.47 22.74
N THR A 329 3.84 -14.56 23.00
CA THR A 329 3.69 -15.35 24.22
C THR A 329 4.33 -14.65 25.42
N ASP A 330 5.47 -13.99 25.18
CA ASP A 330 6.13 -13.16 26.18
C ASP A 330 5.36 -11.85 26.38
N PRO A 331 4.81 -11.59 27.59
CA PRO A 331 4.07 -10.36 27.87
C PRO A 331 4.95 -9.10 27.88
N ALA A 332 6.27 -9.23 27.91
CA ALA A 332 7.20 -8.11 27.79
C ALA A 332 7.27 -7.58 26.34
N LEU A 333 6.92 -8.40 25.36
CA LEU A 333 6.86 -7.99 23.96
C LEU A 333 5.50 -7.35 23.65
N SER A 334 5.55 -6.14 23.08
CA SER A 334 4.34 -5.47 22.61
C SER A 334 3.81 -6.14 21.34
N ASP A 335 2.49 -6.22 21.20
CA ASP A 335 1.84 -6.65 19.96
C ASP A 335 2.32 -5.78 18.78
N ILE A 336 2.46 -6.36 17.60
CA ILE A 336 2.92 -5.67 16.39
C ILE A 336 1.82 -5.71 15.32
N ALA A 337 1.51 -4.56 14.73
CA ALA A 337 0.73 -4.50 13.51
C ALA A 337 1.66 -4.46 12.29
N PHE A 338 1.24 -5.09 11.21
CA PHE A 338 1.92 -5.12 9.93
C PHE A 338 0.91 -4.82 8.82
N LEU A 339 1.19 -3.78 8.05
CA LEU A 339 0.35 -3.35 6.93
C LEU A 339 1.16 -3.46 5.65
N GLU A 340 0.72 -4.31 4.74
CA GLU A 340 1.30 -4.35 3.39
C GLU A 340 0.68 -3.22 2.56
N ASN A 341 1.53 -2.45 1.87
CA ASN A 341 1.07 -1.35 1.03
C ASN A 341 1.62 -1.47 -0.39
N PRO A 342 1.12 -2.45 -1.17
CA PRO A 342 1.51 -2.62 -2.56
C PRO A 342 1.07 -1.38 -3.36
N GLY A 343 2.04 -0.53 -3.71
CA GLY A 343 1.83 0.74 -4.44
C GLY A 343 1.97 2.02 -3.60
N GLY A 344 2.26 1.90 -2.30
CA GLY A 344 2.58 3.02 -1.42
C GLY A 344 4.03 3.48 -1.50
N ALA A 345 4.32 4.66 -0.93
CA ALA A 345 5.69 5.16 -0.78
C ALA A 345 6.53 4.29 0.19
N GLU A 346 5.87 3.62 1.13
CA GLU A 346 6.44 2.60 2.00
C GLU A 346 5.74 1.28 1.68
N LEU A 347 6.52 0.23 1.37
CA LEU A 347 5.99 -1.08 0.97
C LEU A 347 5.37 -1.85 2.15
N ALA A 348 5.77 -1.52 3.38
CA ALA A 348 5.21 -2.04 4.60
C ALA A 348 5.28 -1.03 5.75
N LEU A 349 4.34 -1.11 6.68
CA LEU A 349 4.31 -0.32 7.91
C LEU A 349 4.31 -1.26 9.13
N TYR A 350 5.10 -0.89 10.14
CA TYR A 350 5.20 -1.60 11.42
C TYR A 350 4.81 -0.69 12.58
N PRO A 351 3.51 -0.42 12.82
CA PRO A 351 3.09 0.27 14.02
C PRO A 351 3.45 -0.57 15.26
N THR A 352 4.29 -0.01 16.13
CA THR A 352 4.72 -0.60 17.41
C THR A 352 4.19 0.19 18.61
N GLN A 353 3.71 1.42 18.41
CA GLN A 353 3.13 2.19 19.49
C GLN A 353 1.79 1.59 19.89
N ARG A 354 1.59 1.37 21.19
CA ARG A 354 0.37 0.75 21.74
C ARG A 354 -0.92 1.33 21.16
N ARG A 355 -1.03 2.66 21.03
CA ARG A 355 -2.22 3.33 20.47
C ARG A 355 -2.49 2.96 19.00
N GLU A 356 -1.44 2.81 18.20
CA GLU A 356 -1.58 2.42 16.78
C GLU A 356 -1.96 0.94 16.67
N VAL A 357 -1.33 0.08 17.47
CA VAL A 357 -1.63 -1.35 17.50
C VAL A 357 -3.06 -1.62 18.00
N ASP A 358 -3.49 -0.90 19.04
CA ASP A 358 -4.88 -0.97 19.55
C ASP A 358 -5.87 -0.52 18.47
N TYR A 359 -5.54 0.52 17.71
CA TYR A 359 -6.36 0.99 16.58
C TYR A 359 -6.55 -0.10 15.51
N PHE A 360 -5.46 -0.75 15.07
CA PHE A 360 -5.54 -1.82 14.07
C PHE A 360 -6.20 -3.09 14.61
N THR A 361 -6.00 -3.41 15.89
CA THR A 361 -6.67 -4.53 16.55
C THR A 361 -8.18 -4.31 16.58
N ALA A 362 -8.65 -3.13 17.02
CA ALA A 362 -10.07 -2.79 17.01
C ALA A 362 -10.64 -2.77 15.57
N HIS A 363 -9.83 -2.43 14.58
CA HIS A 363 -10.23 -2.51 13.18
C HIS A 363 -10.43 -3.95 12.70
N PHE A 364 -9.50 -4.84 13.05
CA PHE A 364 -9.62 -6.28 12.77
C PHE A 364 -10.88 -6.89 13.42
N GLU A 365 -11.21 -6.47 14.63
CA GLU A 365 -12.45 -6.92 15.32
C GLU A 365 -13.72 -6.50 14.56
N LYS A 366 -13.75 -5.32 13.95
CA LYS A 366 -14.87 -4.89 13.11
C LYS A 366 -15.00 -5.75 11.85
N LEU A 367 -13.88 -6.05 11.19
CA LEU A 367 -13.84 -6.94 10.02
C LEU A 367 -14.35 -8.34 10.37
N THR A 368 -13.94 -8.84 11.53
CA THR A 368 -14.39 -10.13 12.08
C THR A 368 -15.89 -10.16 12.32
N ALA A 369 -16.45 -9.08 12.88
CA ALA A 369 -17.87 -8.97 13.16
C ALA A 369 -18.74 -8.87 11.89
N ALA A 370 -18.18 -8.32 10.81
CA ALA A 370 -18.82 -8.24 9.50
C ALA A 370 -18.70 -9.55 8.70
N ALA A 371 -17.64 -10.34 8.93
CA ALA A 371 -17.42 -11.59 8.22
C ALA A 371 -18.42 -12.69 8.61
N CYS A 372 -18.66 -13.61 7.68
CA CYS A 372 -19.46 -14.81 7.90
C CYS A 372 -18.92 -15.61 9.09
N SER A 373 -19.78 -16.36 9.77
CA SER A 373 -19.33 -17.27 10.83
C SER A 373 -18.32 -18.29 10.26
N PRO A 374 -17.42 -18.88 11.09
CA PRO A 374 -16.49 -19.90 10.60
C PRO A 374 -17.19 -21.07 9.89
N ARG A 375 -18.38 -21.46 10.37
CA ARG A 375 -19.21 -22.50 9.74
C ARG A 375 -19.70 -22.07 8.35
N ASP A 376 -20.28 -20.88 8.24
CA ASP A 376 -20.83 -20.38 6.97
C ASP A 376 -19.72 -20.11 5.95
N SER A 377 -18.54 -19.75 6.44
CA SER A 377 -17.32 -19.58 5.64
C SER A 377 -16.89 -20.90 4.99
N VAL A 378 -16.94 -22.02 5.72
CA VAL A 378 -16.68 -23.35 5.15
C VAL A 378 -17.76 -23.73 4.13
N LEU A 379 -19.04 -23.44 4.41
CA LEU A 379 -20.13 -23.70 3.45
C LEU A 379 -19.98 -22.89 2.16
N PHE A 380 -19.54 -21.63 2.28
CA PHE A 380 -19.24 -20.77 1.13
C PHE A 380 -18.12 -21.38 0.28
N LEU A 381 -17.01 -21.79 0.90
CA LEU A 381 -15.89 -22.43 0.22
C LEU A 381 -16.30 -23.75 -0.44
N ASP A 382 -17.11 -24.57 0.22
CA ASP A 382 -17.66 -25.81 -0.35
C ASP A 382 -18.54 -25.52 -1.58
N ALA A 383 -19.36 -24.47 -1.52
CA ALA A 383 -20.18 -24.06 -2.65
C ALA A 383 -19.35 -23.66 -3.88
N LEU A 384 -18.18 -23.02 -3.69
CA LEU A 384 -17.24 -22.70 -4.78
C LEU A 384 -16.63 -23.95 -5.45
N LEU A 385 -16.58 -25.08 -4.75
CA LEU A 385 -16.05 -26.33 -5.31
C LEU A 385 -17.06 -27.07 -6.18
N ARG A 386 -18.36 -26.76 -6.06
CA ARG A 386 -19.40 -27.43 -6.84
C ARG A 386 -19.31 -27.00 -8.31
N PRO A 387 -19.53 -27.91 -9.26
CA PRO A 387 -19.59 -27.54 -10.67
C PRO A 387 -20.70 -26.48 -10.85
N PRO A 388 -20.51 -25.49 -11.75
CA PRO A 388 -21.57 -24.54 -12.03
C PRO A 388 -22.80 -25.32 -12.48
N SER A 389 -23.93 -25.10 -11.81
CA SER A 389 -25.20 -25.72 -12.17
C SER A 389 -25.44 -25.44 -13.65
N VAL A 390 -25.43 -26.48 -14.49
CA VAL A 390 -25.78 -26.38 -15.90
C VAL A 390 -27.22 -25.87 -15.94
N LYS A 391 -27.40 -24.62 -16.39
CA LYS A 391 -28.71 -24.03 -16.62
C LYS A 391 -29.20 -24.38 -18.01
#